data_AF-A0A7K9KP41-F1
#
_entry.id   AF-A0A7K9KP41-F1
#
_cell.length_a   1.000
_cell.length_b   1.000
_cell.length_c   1.000
_cell.angle_alpha   90.00
_cell.angle_beta   90.00
_cell.angle_gamma   90.00
#
_symmetry.space_group_name_H-M   'P 1'
#
loop_
_entity.id
_entity.type
_entity.pdbx_description
1 polymer ?
#
loop_
_entity_poly.entity_id
_entity_poly.type
_entity_poly.pdbx_seq_one_letter_code
_entity_poly.pdbx_strand_id
1 'polypeptide(L)' 'AAGAVQSFWLRNFCDVYLEVSKVSLLSPGDRPRVLATLLACSELALRLLAPFAPFVAEEL' A
#
# COMPACT_ATOMS: atom_id res chain seq x y z
N ALA A 1 -3.37 14.43 -11.17
CA ALA A 1 -2.37 13.71 -10.36
C ALA A 1 -3.00 13.08 -9.10
N ALA A 2 -3.55 13.87 -8.17
CA ALA A 2 -4.12 13.36 -6.91
C ALA A 2 -5.18 12.24 -7.09
N GLY A 3 -6.12 12.39 -8.05
CA GLY A 3 -7.15 11.37 -8.29
C GLY A 3 -6.60 10.00 -8.73
N ALA A 4 -5.49 9.98 -9.48
CA ALA A 4 -4.85 8.72 -9.88
C ALA A 4 -4.16 8.03 -8.69
N VAL A 5 -3.49 8.82 -7.82
CA VAL A 5 -2.88 8.31 -6.58
C VAL A 5 -3.95 7.76 -5.64
N GLN A 6 -5.03 8.50 -5.44
CA GLN A 6 -6.14 8.08 -4.59
C GLN A 6 -6.84 6.82 -5.14
N SER A 7 -7.04 6.74 -6.46
CA SER A 7 -7.59 5.53 -7.09
C SER A 7 -6.65 4.33 -6.96
N PHE A 8 -5.34 4.51 -7.12
CA PHE A 8 -4.36 3.44 -6.90
C PHE A 8 -4.41 2.96 -5.45
N TRP A 9 -4.30 3.88 -4.49
CA TRP A 9 -4.23 3.56 -3.07
C TRP A 9 -5.50 2.88 -2.57
N LEU A 10 -6.66 3.49 -2.78
CA LEU A 10 -7.90 2.96 -2.21
C LEU A 10 -8.46 1.79 -3.01
N ARG A 11 -8.57 1.91 -4.34
CA ARG A 11 -9.31 0.93 -5.16
C ARG A 11 -8.49 -0.27 -5.58
N ASN A 12 -7.21 -0.09 -5.85
CA ASN A 12 -6.38 -1.19 -6.34
C ASN A 12 -5.56 -1.81 -5.20
N PHE A 13 -4.89 -0.98 -4.39
CA PHE A 13 -4.02 -1.48 -3.33
C PHE A 13 -4.82 -1.95 -2.11
N CYS A 14 -5.65 -1.09 -1.50
CA CYS A 14 -6.43 -1.45 -0.30
C CYS A 14 -7.59 -2.40 -0.63
N ASP A 15 -8.51 -2.02 -1.51
CA ASP A 15 -9.73 -2.81 -1.77
C ASP A 15 -9.45 -4.19 -2.41
N VAL A 16 -8.34 -4.35 -3.15
CA VAL A 16 -8.02 -5.59 -3.89
C VAL A 16 -6.76 -6.27 -3.39
N TYR A 17 -5.59 -5.64 -3.55
CA TYR A 17 -4.32 -6.33 -3.30
C TYR A 17 -4.14 -6.71 -1.82
N LEU A 18 -4.47 -5.81 -0.90
CA LEU A 18 -4.37 -6.04 0.54
C LEU A 18 -5.34 -7.15 0.98
N GLU A 19 -6.56 -7.17 0.43
CA GLU A 19 -7.56 -8.20 0.70
C GLU A 19 -7.11 -9.59 0.23
N VAL A 20 -6.60 -9.70 -1.01
CA VAL A 20 -6.07 -10.97 -1.55
C VAL A 20 -4.82 -11.43 -0.78
N SER A 21 -3.99 -10.48 -0.36
CA SER A 21 -2.75 -10.77 0.37
C SER A 21 -2.97 -11.42 1.73
N LYS A 22 -4.17 -11.27 2.34
CA LYS A 22 -4.49 -11.87 3.65
C LYS A 22 -4.23 -13.37 3.69
N VAL A 23 -4.62 -14.10 2.65
CA VAL A 23 -4.39 -15.55 2.56
C VAL A 23 -2.90 -15.87 2.43
N SER A 24 -2.19 -15.13 1.58
CA SER A 24 -0.76 -15.33 1.35
C SER A 24 0.10 -14.97 2.56
N LEU A 25 -0.36 -14.05 3.42
CA LEU A 25 0.30 -13.72 4.69
C LEU A 25 0.24 -14.86 5.71
N LEU A 26 -0.73 -15.78 5.59
CA LEU A 26 -0.83 -16.98 6.43
C LEU A 26 0.08 -18.12 5.95
N SER A 27 0.56 -18.06 4.69
CA SER A 27 1.50 -19.02 4.11
C SER A 27 2.95 -18.65 4.47
N PRO A 28 3.69 -19.47 5.25
CA PRO A 28 5.06 -19.15 5.63
C PRO A 28 6.02 -18.97 4.45
N GLY A 29 5.78 -19.67 3.33
CA GLY A 29 6.62 -19.58 2.13
C GLY A 29 6.40 -18.31 1.30
N ASP A 30 5.19 -17.73 1.36
CA ASP A 30 4.83 -16.56 0.55
C ASP A 30 4.89 -15.26 1.36
N ARG A 31 4.66 -15.35 2.67
CA ARG A 31 4.62 -14.22 3.60
C ARG A 31 5.79 -13.23 3.43
N PRO A 32 7.06 -13.65 3.32
CA PRO A 32 8.16 -12.69 3.17
C PRO A 32 8.05 -11.82 1.91
N ARG A 33 7.67 -12.42 0.78
CA ARG A 33 7.50 -11.69 -0.49
C ARG A 33 6.31 -10.76 -0.45
N VAL A 34 5.19 -11.24 0.07
CA VAL A 34 3.95 -10.47 0.18
C VAL A 34 4.15 -9.26 1.09
N LEU A 35 4.79 -9.45 2.25
CA LEU A 35 5.13 -8.35 3.16
C LEU A 35 6.05 -7.32 2.48
N ALA A 36 7.06 -7.76 1.74
CA ALA A 36 7.95 -6.84 1.02
C ALA A 36 7.19 -5.98 0.00
N THR A 37 6.26 -6.57 -0.76
CA THR A 37 5.44 -5.82 -1.71
C THR A 37 4.48 -4.85 -1.02
N LEU A 38 3.79 -5.30 0.05
CA LEU A 38 2.89 -4.43 0.82
C LEU A 38 3.62 -3.22 1.40
N LEU A 39 4.80 -3.43 1.98
CA LEU A 39 5.64 -2.35 2.51
C LEU A 39 6.09 -1.39 1.40
N ALA A 40 6.68 -1.90 0.31
CA ALA A 40 7.17 -1.07 -0.78
C ALA A 40 6.07 -0.22 -1.43
N CYS A 41 4.89 -0.81 -1.66
CA CYS A 41 3.74 -0.08 -2.20
C CYS A 41 3.21 0.98 -1.22
N SER A 42 3.26 0.70 0.09
CA SER A 42 2.84 1.65 1.13
C SER A 42 3.77 2.85 1.21
N GLU A 43 5.09 2.63 1.25
CA GLU A 43 6.08 3.71 1.21
C GLU A 43 5.93 4.58 -0.04
N LEU A 44 5.74 3.97 -1.21
CA LEU A 44 5.56 4.70 -2.46
C LEU A 44 4.31 5.59 -2.40
N ALA A 45 3.19 5.05 -1.90
CA ALA A 45 1.95 5.80 -1.81
C ALA A 45 2.03 6.96 -0.81
N LEU A 46 2.70 6.79 0.33
CA LEU A 46 2.93 7.85 1.30
C LEU A 46 3.79 8.98 0.70
N ARG A 47 4.85 8.64 -0.04
CA ARG A 47 5.64 9.65 -0.79
C ARG A 47 4.82 10.39 -1.85
N LEU A 48 3.91 9.70 -2.53
CA LEU A 48 2.98 10.31 -3.48
C LEU A 48 1.90 11.17 -2.80
N LEU A 49 1.54 10.86 -1.56
CA LEU A 49 0.58 11.58 -0.74
C LEU A 49 1.18 12.82 -0.08
N ALA A 50 2.49 12.82 0.21
CA ALA A 50 3.17 13.89 0.94
C ALA A 50 2.91 15.33 0.43
N PRO A 51 2.82 15.61 -0.90
CA PRO A 51 2.47 16.95 -1.39
C PRO A 51 1.05 17.42 -1.03
N PHE A 52 0.16 16.49 -0.65
CA PHE A 52 -1.26 16.75 -0.36
C PHE A 52 -1.61 16.59 1.11
N ALA A 53 -0.96 15.66 1.82
CA ALA A 53 -1.17 15.41 3.25
C ALA A 53 0.18 15.10 3.94
N PRO A 54 1.06 16.10 4.11
CA PRO A 54 2.45 15.89 4.54
C PRO A 54 2.56 15.30 5.94
N PHE A 55 1.79 15.80 6.91
CA PHE A 55 1.84 15.31 8.29
C PHE A 55 1.41 13.85 8.40
N VAL A 56 0.38 13.44 7.65
CA VAL A 56 -0.07 12.04 7.62
C VAL A 56 0.96 11.16 6.94
N ALA A 57 1.59 11.65 5.87
CA ALA A 57 2.61 10.90 5.13
C ALA A 57 3.94 10.76 5.89
N GLU A 58 4.22 11.65 6.85
CA GLU A 58 5.41 11.61 7.69
C GLU A 58 5.23 10.73 8.94
N GLU A 59 4.02 10.72 9.51
CA GLU A 59 3.69 9.91 10.70
C GLU A 59 3.52 8.41 10.41
N LEU A 60 3.02 8.07 9.22
CA LEU A 60 2.79 6.68 8.78
C LEU A 60 4.02 6.06 8.11
#